data_AF-A0A5M5UVR3-F1
#
_entry.id   AF-A0A5M5UVR3-F1
#
_cell.length_a   1.000
_cell.length_b   1.000
_cell.length_c   1.000
_cell.angle_alpha   90.00
_cell.angle_beta   90.00
_cell.angle_gamma   90.00
#
_symmetry.space_group_name_H-M   'P 1'
#
loop_
_entity.id
_entity.type
_entity.pdbx_description
1 polymer ?
#
loop_
_entity_poly.entity_id
_entity_poly.type
_entity_poly.pdbx_seq_one_letter_code
_entity_poly.pdbx_strand_id
1 'polypeptide(L)'
;MNTLIYDISSFNLAIFGIGITIFTVIYSFIYNKKEYMNEIADVIISGKACPETKAKYKIAENYVQKQKKANKAIAIISIASLLIYVLCQLYIHCFPQYRVLEYIIISINCILIFFLFINLALFFSSYFRYIK
;
A
#
# COMPACT_ATOMS: atom_id res chain seq x y z
N MET A 1 -2.71 33.78 -0.26
CA MET A 1 -3.32 32.44 -0.13
C MET A 1 -2.22 31.42 -0.42
N ASN A 2 -2.01 30.43 0.43
CA ASN A 2 -0.84 29.57 0.34
C ASN A 2 -1.08 28.45 -0.70
N THR A 3 -0.84 28.75 -1.98
CA THR A 3 -1.12 27.88 -3.12
C THR A 3 -0.50 26.50 -2.96
N LEU A 4 0.71 26.43 -2.39
CA LEU A 4 1.42 25.18 -2.12
C LEU A 4 0.63 24.21 -1.23
N ILE A 5 -0.03 24.69 -0.16
CA ILE A 5 -0.79 23.82 0.74
C ILE A 5 -2.06 23.28 0.07
N TYR A 6 -2.67 24.06 -0.83
CA TYR A 6 -3.80 23.58 -1.65
C TYR A 6 -3.37 22.48 -2.62
N ASP A 7 -2.20 22.63 -3.25
CA ASP A 7 -1.65 21.62 -4.14
C ASP A 7 -1.29 20.34 -3.38
N ILE A 8 -0.63 20.47 -2.21
CA ILE A 8 -0.33 19.35 -1.32
C ILE A 8 -1.63 18.65 -0.88
N SER A 9 -2.65 19.39 -0.49
CA SER A 9 -3.96 18.84 -0.13
C SER A 9 -4.53 17.99 -1.26
N SER A 10 -4.62 18.56 -2.46
CA SER A 10 -5.20 17.90 -3.64
C SER A 10 -4.41 16.65 -4.04
N PHE A 11 -3.07 16.75 -3.99
CA PHE A 11 -2.18 15.64 -4.29
C PHE A 11 -2.34 14.47 -3.29
N ASN A 12 -2.41 14.75 -1.99
CA ASN A 12 -2.60 13.71 -0.97
C ASN A 12 -3.97 13.03 -1.06
N LEU A 13 -5.01 13.77 -1.46
CA LEU A 13 -6.32 13.20 -1.72
C LEU A 13 -6.29 12.25 -2.94
N ALA A 14 -5.56 12.62 -3.99
CA ALA A 14 -5.34 11.74 -5.15
C ALA A 14 -4.56 10.47 -4.77
N ILE A 15 -3.47 10.59 -3.99
CA ILE A 15 -2.71 9.44 -3.47
C ILE A 15 -3.62 8.52 -2.66
N PHE A 16 -4.49 9.08 -1.83
CA PHE A 16 -5.43 8.30 -1.03
C PHE A 16 -6.36 7.47 -1.92
N GLY A 17 -7.02 8.11 -2.91
CA GLY A 17 -7.94 7.43 -3.82
C GLY A 17 -7.26 6.32 -4.64
N ILE A 18 -6.08 6.60 -5.21
CA ILE A 18 -5.29 5.62 -5.94
C ILE A 18 -4.85 4.48 -5.02
N GLY A 19 -4.35 4.81 -3.84
CA GLY A 19 -3.83 3.83 -2.89
C GLY A 19 -4.92 2.88 -2.37
N ILE A 20 -6.12 3.38 -2.05
CA ILE A 20 -7.27 2.52 -1.68
C ILE A 20 -7.66 1.60 -2.84
N THR A 21 -7.64 2.10 -4.08
CA THR A 21 -7.95 1.29 -5.27
C THR A 21 -6.92 0.15 -5.45
N ILE A 22 -5.63 0.43 -5.33
CA ILE A 22 -4.60 -0.61 -5.42
C ILE A 22 -4.72 -1.57 -4.24
N PHE A 23 -5.01 -1.05 -3.03
CA PHE A 23 -5.18 -1.87 -1.84
C PHE A 23 -6.28 -2.91 -1.99
N THR A 24 -7.45 -2.51 -2.51
CA THR A 24 -8.58 -3.42 -2.71
C THR A 24 -8.29 -4.47 -3.77
N VAL A 25 -7.60 -4.10 -4.86
CA VAL A 25 -7.17 -5.05 -5.90
C VAL A 25 -6.19 -6.09 -5.35
N ILE A 26 -5.17 -5.67 -4.61
CA ILE A 26 -4.22 -6.63 -4.02
C ILE A 26 -4.90 -7.47 -2.93
N TYR A 27 -5.80 -6.88 -2.16
CA TYR A 27 -6.59 -7.60 -1.17
C TYR A 27 -7.41 -8.73 -1.80
N SER A 28 -8.09 -8.48 -2.93
CA SER A 28 -8.86 -9.51 -3.63
C SER A 28 -7.97 -10.64 -4.15
N PHE A 29 -6.77 -10.32 -4.67
CA PHE A 29 -5.79 -11.34 -5.08
C PHE A 29 -5.30 -12.18 -3.90
N ILE A 30 -5.06 -11.56 -2.74
CA ILE A 30 -4.69 -12.28 -1.51
C ILE A 30 -5.82 -13.21 -1.07
N TYR A 31 -7.06 -12.70 -1.06
CA TYR A 31 -8.24 -13.45 -0.65
C TYR A 31 -8.43 -14.69 -1.54
N ASN A 32 -8.48 -14.50 -2.87
CA ASN A 32 -8.62 -15.59 -3.83
C ASN A 32 -7.49 -16.62 -3.71
N LYS A 33 -6.25 -16.16 -3.48
CA LYS A 33 -5.13 -17.11 -3.35
C LYS A 33 -5.17 -17.88 -2.03
N LYS A 34 -5.70 -17.30 -0.96
CA LYS A 34 -5.88 -17.97 0.33
C LYS A 34 -6.99 -19.02 0.27
N GLU A 35 -8.07 -18.75 -0.47
CA GLU A 35 -9.13 -19.74 -0.73
C GLU A 35 -8.56 -20.97 -1.46
N TYR A 36 -7.81 -20.75 -2.55
CA TYR A 36 -7.07 -21.82 -3.24
C TYR A 36 -6.13 -22.62 -2.31
N MET A 37 -5.47 -21.95 -1.36
CA MET A 37 -4.62 -22.64 -0.39
C MET A 37 -5.42 -23.54 0.55
N ASN A 38 -6.62 -23.13 0.96
CA ASN A 38 -7.49 -23.94 1.83
C ASN A 38 -7.94 -25.22 1.10
N GLU A 39 -8.33 -25.10 -0.18
CA GLU A 39 -8.68 -26.26 -1.02
C GLU A 39 -7.51 -27.27 -1.10
N ILE A 40 -6.29 -26.76 -1.30
CA ILE A 40 -5.10 -27.62 -1.30
C ILE A 40 -4.85 -28.24 0.08
N ALA A 41 -5.04 -27.47 1.15
CA ALA A 41 -4.82 -27.94 2.51
C ALA A 41 -5.73 -29.13 2.83
N ASP A 42 -6.99 -29.09 2.41
CA ASP A 42 -7.93 -30.20 2.59
C ASP A 42 -7.45 -31.48 1.87
N VAL A 43 -6.91 -31.35 0.66
CA VAL A 43 -6.30 -32.47 -0.07
C VAL A 43 -5.08 -33.02 0.67
N ILE A 44 -4.26 -32.16 1.27
CA ILE A 44 -3.09 -32.55 2.09
C ILE A 44 -3.53 -33.30 3.34
N ILE A 45 -4.51 -32.79 4.07
CA ILE A 45 -5.04 -33.37 5.31
C ILE A 45 -5.72 -34.71 5.03
N SER A 46 -6.42 -34.85 3.90
CA SER A 46 -7.06 -36.10 3.49
C SER A 46 -6.09 -37.24 3.13
N GLY A 47 -4.78 -37.01 3.19
CA GLY A 47 -3.75 -38.00 2.87
C GLY A 47 -3.59 -38.29 1.38
N LYS A 48 -4.31 -37.58 0.50
CA LYS A 48 -4.28 -37.76 -0.97
C LYS A 48 -3.23 -36.90 -1.66
N ALA A 49 -2.45 -36.11 -0.93
CA ALA A 49 -1.51 -35.16 -1.52
C ALA A 49 -0.23 -35.83 -2.04
N CYS A 50 0.07 -35.58 -3.32
CA CYS A 50 1.37 -35.87 -3.91
C CYS A 50 2.39 -34.76 -3.57
N PRO A 51 3.70 -35.00 -3.80
CA PRO A 51 4.73 -33.97 -3.60
C PRO A 51 4.46 -32.65 -4.34
N GLU A 52 3.85 -32.73 -5.51
CA GLU A 52 3.46 -31.56 -6.32
C GLU A 52 2.43 -30.68 -5.60
N THR A 53 1.45 -31.28 -4.92
CA THR A 53 0.43 -30.56 -4.14
C THR A 53 1.07 -29.75 -3.01
N LYS A 54 2.05 -30.33 -2.31
CA LYS A 54 2.81 -29.64 -1.25
C LYS A 54 3.65 -28.49 -1.81
N ALA A 55 4.25 -28.68 -2.99
CA ALA A 55 4.99 -27.62 -3.66
C ALA A 55 4.08 -26.44 -4.07
N LYS A 56 2.90 -26.72 -4.65
CA LYS A 56 1.90 -25.71 -5.02
C LYS A 56 1.44 -24.90 -3.81
N TYR A 57 1.21 -25.55 -2.66
CA TYR A 57 0.86 -24.87 -1.41
C TYR A 57 1.96 -23.89 -0.98
N LYS A 58 3.22 -24.33 -0.96
CA LYS A 58 4.35 -23.46 -0.55
C LYS A 58 4.57 -22.27 -1.49
N ILE A 59 4.36 -22.46 -2.80
CA ILE A 59 4.42 -21.37 -3.78
C ILE A 59 3.28 -20.36 -3.53
N ALA A 60 2.05 -20.85 -3.29
CA ALA A 60 0.90 -20.02 -2.99
C ALA A 60 1.09 -19.22 -1.68
N GLU A 61 1.62 -19.86 -0.64
CA GLU A 61 1.96 -19.22 0.63
C GLU A 61 2.96 -18.09 0.44
N ASN A 62 4.07 -18.36 -0.27
CA ASN A 62 5.08 -17.35 -0.58
C ASN A 62 4.50 -16.16 -1.36
N TYR A 63 3.59 -16.42 -2.30
CA TYR A 63 2.88 -15.37 -3.02
C TYR A 63 2.04 -14.51 -2.07
N VAL A 64 1.22 -15.14 -1.22
CA VAL A 64 0.35 -14.44 -0.26
C VAL A 64 1.18 -13.57 0.70
N GLN A 65 2.30 -14.08 1.22
CA GLN A 65 3.16 -13.30 2.13
C GLN A 65 3.78 -12.08 1.44
N LYS A 66 4.25 -12.23 0.19
CA LYS A 66 4.77 -11.10 -0.60
C LYS A 66 3.69 -10.05 -0.86
N GLN A 67 2.49 -10.48 -1.25
CA GLN A 67 1.38 -9.55 -1.50
C GLN A 67 0.91 -8.86 -0.23
N LYS A 68 0.83 -9.55 0.90
CA LYS A 68 0.51 -8.92 2.20
C LYS A 68 1.50 -7.83 2.57
N LYS A 69 2.80 -8.05 2.34
CA LYS A 69 3.84 -7.05 2.61
C LYS A 69 3.65 -5.80 1.74
N ALA A 70 3.42 -5.98 0.44
CA ALA A 70 3.15 -4.86 -0.48
C ALA A 70 1.86 -4.12 -0.10
N ASN A 71 0.79 -4.86 0.18
CA ASN A 71 -0.50 -4.29 0.53
C ASN A 71 -0.46 -3.48 1.83
N LYS A 72 0.33 -3.96 2.82
CA LYS A 72 0.58 -3.21 4.06
C LYS A 72 1.25 -1.87 3.79
N ALA A 73 2.24 -1.83 2.90
CA ALA A 73 2.92 -0.58 2.56
C ALA A 73 1.96 0.43 1.89
N ILE A 74 1.11 -0.05 0.96
CA ILE A 74 0.08 0.76 0.31
C ILE A 74 -0.92 1.30 1.34
N ALA A 75 -1.40 0.45 2.25
CA ALA A 75 -2.32 0.88 3.30
C ALA A 75 -1.72 1.99 4.18
N ILE A 76 -0.45 1.87 4.57
CA ILE A 76 0.26 2.90 5.34
C ILE A 76 0.33 4.21 4.55
N ILE A 77 0.69 4.16 3.26
CA ILE A 77 0.77 5.35 2.39
C ILE A 77 -0.60 6.01 2.28
N SER A 78 -1.67 5.24 2.06
CA SER A 78 -3.04 5.75 1.93
C SER A 78 -3.53 6.42 3.22
N ILE A 79 -3.31 5.79 4.37
CA ILE A 79 -3.73 6.36 5.66
C ILE A 79 -2.93 7.64 5.94
N ALA A 80 -1.61 7.62 5.71
CA ALA A 80 -0.77 8.79 5.90
C ALA A 80 -1.17 9.95 4.97
N SER A 81 -1.48 9.68 3.69
CA SER A 81 -1.92 10.73 2.77
C SER A 81 -3.27 11.32 3.18
N LEU A 82 -4.21 10.50 3.66
CA LEU A 82 -5.48 10.99 4.21
C LEU A 82 -5.26 11.90 5.44
N LEU A 83 -4.36 11.52 6.36
CA LEU A 83 -4.04 12.35 7.52
C LEU A 83 -3.42 13.69 7.12
N ILE A 84 -2.49 13.71 6.15
CA ILE A 84 -1.91 14.94 5.63
C ILE A 84 -2.99 15.81 4.98
N TYR A 85 -3.89 15.22 4.19
CA TYR A 85 -5.02 15.95 3.60
C TYR A 85 -5.87 16.63 4.68
N VAL A 86 -6.24 15.91 5.75
CA VAL A 86 -7.02 16.48 6.86
C VAL A 86 -6.25 17.62 7.54
N LEU A 87 -4.94 17.46 7.77
CA LEU A 87 -4.09 18.52 8.33
C LEU A 87 -4.04 19.76 7.43
N CYS A 88 -3.96 19.58 6.10
CA CYS A 88 -4.03 20.69 5.15
C CYS A 88 -5.37 21.43 5.25
N GLN A 89 -6.50 20.70 5.31
CA GLN A 89 -7.82 21.31 5.45
C GLN A 89 -7.96 22.08 6.76
N LEU A 90 -7.45 21.55 7.86
CA LEU A 90 -7.42 22.25 9.16
C LEU A 90 -6.57 23.52 9.09
N TYR A 91 -5.40 23.48 8.47
CA TYR A 91 -4.56 24.66 8.28
C TYR A 91 -5.26 25.73 7.41
N ILE A 92 -5.84 25.33 6.28
CA ILE A 92 -6.50 26.23 5.34
C ILE A 92 -7.69 26.96 5.98
N HIS A 93 -8.54 26.23 6.71
CA HIS A 93 -9.81 26.77 7.20
C HIS A 93 -9.78 27.29 8.63
N CYS A 94 -8.96 26.71 9.51
CA CYS A 94 -8.96 27.05 10.93
C CYS A 94 -7.73 27.83 11.37
N PHE A 95 -6.55 27.55 10.81
CA PHE A 95 -5.28 28.04 11.34
C PHE A 95 -4.30 28.60 10.28
N PRO A 96 -4.74 29.45 9.34
CA PRO A 96 -3.89 29.88 8.21
C PRO A 96 -2.71 30.77 8.62
N GLN A 97 -2.71 31.31 9.84
CA GLN A 97 -1.66 32.19 10.35
C GLN A 97 -0.49 31.43 11.00
N TYR A 98 -0.67 30.14 11.28
CA TYR A 98 0.31 29.32 12.02
C TYR A 98 1.37 28.72 11.08
N ARG A 99 2.44 29.49 10.81
CA ARG A 99 3.56 29.06 9.95
C ARG A 99 4.25 27.77 10.42
N VAL A 100 4.26 27.49 11.71
CA VAL A 100 4.85 26.24 12.24
C VAL A 100 4.09 25.01 11.72
N LEU A 101 2.76 25.07 11.68
CA LEU A 101 1.92 23.98 11.18
C LEU A 101 2.16 23.75 9.68
N GLU A 102 2.34 24.82 8.91
CA GLU A 102 2.69 24.75 7.49
C GLU A 102 4.00 23.99 7.27
N TYR A 103 5.07 24.33 8.00
CA TYR A 103 6.36 23.63 7.89
C TYR A 103 6.26 22.16 8.30
N ILE A 104 5.43 21.83 9.29
CA ILE A 104 5.17 20.45 9.70
C ILE A 104 4.50 19.68 8.56
N ILE A 105 3.45 20.26 7.95
CA ILE A 105 2.73 19.64 6.82
C ILE A 105 3.68 19.36 5.65
N ILE A 106 4.49 20.35 5.27
CA ILE A 106 5.47 20.21 4.18
C ILE A 106 6.48 19.11 4.52
N SER A 107 7.01 19.11 5.75
CA SER A 107 8.01 18.12 6.18
C SER A 107 7.46 16.69 6.16
N ILE A 108 6.25 16.47 6.68
CA ILE A 108 5.59 15.16 6.67
C ILE A 108 5.27 14.73 5.23
N ASN A 109 4.87 15.66 4.36
CA ASN A 109 4.63 15.37 2.95
C ASN A 109 5.90 14.95 2.20
N CYS A 110 7.02 15.63 2.44
CA CYS A 110 8.32 15.22 1.88
C CYS A 110 8.71 13.80 2.31
N ILE A 111 8.50 13.45 3.59
CA ILE A 111 8.75 12.09 4.10
C ILE A 111 7.84 11.07 3.40
N LEU A 112 6.56 11.38 3.21
CA LEU A 112 5.62 10.51 2.51
C LEU A 112 6.06 10.27 1.06
N ILE A 113 6.44 11.33 0.34
CA ILE A 113 6.90 11.24 -1.05
C ILE A 113 8.17 10.39 -1.14
N PHE A 114 9.13 10.61 -0.24
CA PHE A 114 10.34 9.81 -0.18
C PHE A 114 10.04 8.32 0.07
N PHE A 115 9.14 8.03 1.02
CA PHE A 115 8.70 6.66 1.29
C PHE A 115 7.99 6.01 0.10
N LEU A 116 7.16 6.78 -0.63
CA LEU A 116 6.51 6.33 -1.86
C LEU A 116 7.55 5.95 -2.91
N PHE A 117 8.57 6.78 -3.15
CA PHE A 117 9.64 6.48 -4.10
C PHE A 117 10.43 5.23 -3.74
N ILE A 118 10.74 5.01 -2.46
CA ILE A 118 11.41 3.76 -2.01
C ILE A 118 10.56 2.54 -2.36
N ASN A 119 9.26 2.56 -2.04
CA ASN A 119 8.38 1.42 -2.32
C ASN A 119 8.22 1.18 -3.83
N LEU A 120 8.16 2.26 -4.62
CA LEU A 120 8.10 2.20 -6.08
C LEU A 120 9.39 1.59 -6.66
N ALA A 121 10.57 2.01 -6.18
CA ALA A 121 11.86 1.43 -6.60
C ALA A 121 11.96 -0.06 -6.25
N LEU A 122 11.51 -0.46 -5.05
CA LEU A 122 11.45 -1.87 -4.65
C LEU A 122 10.50 -2.67 -5.55
N PHE A 123 9.35 -2.10 -5.91
CA PHE A 123 8.40 -2.74 -6.82
C PHE A 123 9.01 -2.95 -8.21
N PHE A 124 9.58 -1.91 -8.82
CA PHE A 124 10.22 -2.02 -10.14
C PHE A 124 11.42 -2.98 -10.11
N SER A 125 12.27 -2.92 -9.10
CA SER A 125 13.38 -3.86 -8.94
C SER A 125 12.88 -5.32 -8.88
N SER A 126 11.80 -5.58 -8.14
CA SER A 126 11.20 -6.92 -8.09
C SER A 126 10.58 -7.33 -9.42
N TYR A 127 9.96 -6.40 -10.16
CA TYR A 127 9.36 -6.64 -11.46
C TYR A 127 10.40 -7.02 -12.51
N PHE A 128 11.47 -6.22 -12.64
CA PHE A 128 12.54 -6.48 -13.61
C PHE A 128 13.31 -7.76 -13.30
N ARG A 129 13.46 -8.15 -12.03
CA ARG A 129 14.05 -9.44 -11.65
C ARG A 129 13.19 -10.63 -12.07
N TYR A 130 11.89 -10.46 -12.26
CA TYR A 130 10.99 -11.55 -12.66
C TYR A 130 10.91 -11.73 -14.19
N ILE A 131 11.28 -10.70 -14.95
CA ILE A 131 11.28 -10.72 -16.42
C ILE A 131 12.63 -11.19 -16.99
N LYS A 132 13.73 -11.02 -16.24
CA LYS A 132 15.02 -11.64 -16.55
C LYS A 132 15.03 -13.10 -16.10
#